data_AF-A0A9X4AGT2-F1
#
_entry.id   AF-A0A9X4AGT2-F1
#
_cell.length_a   1.000
_cell.length_b   1.000
_cell.length_c   1.000
_cell.angle_alpha   90.00
_cell.angle_beta   90.00
_cell.angle_gamma   90.00
#
_symmetry.space_group_name_H-M   'P 1'
#
loop_
_entity.id
_entity.type
_entity.pdbx_description
1 polymer ?
#
loop_
_entity_poly.entity_id
_entity_poly.type
_entity_poly.pdbx_seq_one_letter_code
_entity_poly.pdbx_strand_id
1 'polypeptide(L)'
;MYNMKKFIGSVLFLFLLTSCSNNLETENQALTNELNKTEEEIISLRNQLSKTTAELDSYKQTSKNLKELKITVQQMEENNQLLSERITSVMEIPKFKYTIVSNQMDRPPYDAVVYIDNVPDEFKEQEPYLLRAAIEFSSEKYSAVSFWNDYSLAEQYVESSFSDEDGLNGWSGFDARFGSLDNSLDEPKLIHYYSRDDGVIVDFGKYTPLE
;
A
#
# COMPACT_ATOMS: atom_id res chain seq x y z
N MET A 1 -27.50 109.66 -28.92
CA MET A 1 -28.23 108.41 -29.22
C MET A 1 -27.19 107.30 -29.38
N TYR A 2 -26.90 106.55 -28.31
CA TYR A 2 -25.90 105.47 -28.32
C TYR A 2 -26.57 104.11 -28.11
N ASN A 3 -26.06 103.13 -28.84
CA ASN A 3 -26.64 101.80 -29.12
C ASN A 3 -26.82 100.91 -27.89
N MET A 4 -28.07 100.71 -27.46
CA MET A 4 -28.43 99.79 -26.37
C MET A 4 -28.89 98.39 -26.85
N LYS A 5 -28.89 98.13 -28.17
CA LYS A 5 -29.37 96.86 -28.75
C LYS A 5 -28.30 95.79 -29.03
N LYS A 6 -27.00 96.09 -28.87
CA LYS A 6 -25.91 95.11 -29.10
C LYS A 6 -25.44 94.37 -27.84
N PHE A 7 -25.87 94.75 -26.64
CA PHE A 7 -25.33 94.17 -25.40
C PHE A 7 -26.10 92.92 -24.91
N ILE A 8 -27.39 92.79 -25.27
CA ILE A 8 -28.24 91.70 -24.78
C ILE A 8 -27.97 90.37 -25.51
N GLY A 9 -27.57 90.42 -26.79
CA GLY A 9 -27.24 89.22 -27.57
C GLY A 9 -25.97 88.51 -27.12
N SER A 10 -24.96 89.24 -26.63
CA SER A 10 -23.69 88.65 -26.20
C SER A 10 -23.75 87.98 -24.82
N VAL A 11 -24.62 88.46 -23.92
CA VAL A 11 -24.78 87.88 -22.57
C VAL A 11 -25.60 86.58 -22.63
N LEU A 12 -26.63 86.51 -23.48
CA LEU A 12 -27.42 85.28 -23.68
C LEU A 12 -26.61 84.16 -24.33
N PHE A 13 -25.65 84.47 -25.20
CA PHE A 13 -24.74 83.48 -25.78
C PHE A 13 -23.69 82.97 -24.78
N LEU A 14 -23.23 83.83 -23.86
CA LEU A 14 -22.35 83.43 -22.75
C LEU A 14 -23.06 82.55 -21.70
N PHE A 15 -24.34 82.78 -21.41
CA PHE A 15 -25.14 81.93 -20.52
C PHE A 15 -25.52 80.56 -21.14
N LEU A 16 -25.69 80.49 -22.46
CA LEU A 16 -25.91 79.22 -23.16
C LEU A 16 -24.62 78.39 -23.27
N LEU A 17 -23.44 79.02 -23.32
CA LEU A 17 -22.15 78.33 -23.32
C LEU A 17 -21.76 77.82 -21.92
N THR A 18 -22.10 78.53 -20.83
CA THR A 18 -21.84 78.07 -19.45
C THR A 18 -22.86 77.04 -18.95
N SER A 19 -24.11 77.07 -19.43
CA SER A 19 -25.11 76.05 -19.07
C SER A 19 -24.88 74.70 -19.75
N CYS A 20 -24.20 74.67 -20.92
CA CYS A 20 -23.77 73.43 -21.56
C CYS A 20 -22.50 72.84 -20.93
N SER A 21 -21.58 73.67 -20.40
CA SER A 21 -20.37 73.16 -19.75
C SER A 21 -20.68 72.43 -18.45
N ASN A 22 -21.60 72.97 -17.63
CA ASN A 22 -21.97 72.34 -16.36
C ASN A 22 -22.71 70.99 -16.56
N ASN A 23 -23.48 70.84 -17.64
CA ASN A 23 -24.20 69.59 -17.90
C ASN A 23 -23.25 68.47 -18.36
N LEU A 24 -22.28 68.80 -19.22
CA LEU A 24 -21.21 67.89 -19.65
C LEU A 24 -20.26 67.49 -18.52
N GLU A 25 -19.99 68.41 -17.59
CA GLU A 25 -19.14 68.14 -16.42
C GLU A 25 -19.84 67.20 -15.42
N THR A 26 -21.15 67.40 -15.21
CA THR A 26 -21.99 66.53 -14.39
C THR A 26 -22.12 65.13 -14.99
N GLU A 27 -22.32 65.03 -16.32
CA GLU A 27 -22.39 63.77 -17.05
C GLU A 27 -21.05 63.01 -17.03
N ASN A 28 -19.93 63.71 -17.19
CA ASN A 28 -18.59 63.12 -17.03
C ASN A 28 -18.33 62.62 -15.61
N GLN A 29 -18.76 63.35 -14.58
CA GLN A 29 -18.67 62.88 -13.19
C GLN A 29 -19.53 61.63 -12.95
N ALA A 30 -20.74 61.59 -13.50
CA ALA A 30 -21.62 60.42 -13.41
C ALA A 30 -20.98 59.19 -14.07
N LEU A 31 -20.47 59.34 -15.30
CA LEU A 31 -19.76 58.28 -16.02
C LEU A 31 -18.50 57.81 -15.30
N THR A 32 -17.74 58.73 -14.69
CA THR A 32 -16.53 58.39 -13.92
C THR A 32 -16.89 57.56 -12.68
N ASN A 33 -17.97 57.92 -11.98
CA ASN A 33 -18.44 57.18 -10.81
C ASN A 33 -18.94 55.77 -11.20
N GLU A 34 -19.65 55.66 -12.33
CA GLU A 34 -20.12 54.37 -12.85
C GLU A 34 -18.95 53.49 -13.31
N LEU A 35 -17.93 54.08 -13.94
CA LEU A 35 -16.69 53.39 -14.31
C LEU A 35 -15.97 52.86 -13.07
N ASN A 36 -15.74 53.71 -12.06
CA ASN A 36 -15.09 53.31 -10.80
C ASN A 36 -15.85 52.16 -10.12
N LYS A 37 -17.18 52.24 -10.04
CA LYS A 37 -18.01 51.18 -9.47
C LYS A 37 -17.88 49.87 -10.25
N THR A 38 -17.86 49.94 -11.58
CA THR A 38 -17.70 48.76 -12.44
C THR A 38 -16.30 48.15 -12.29
N GLU A 39 -15.26 48.98 -12.14
CA GLU A 39 -13.90 48.53 -11.86
C GLU A 39 -13.79 47.81 -10.52
N GLU A 40 -14.42 48.33 -9.46
CA GLU A 40 -14.51 47.68 -8.16
C GLU A 40 -15.23 46.32 -8.23
N GLU A 41 -16.33 46.24 -8.97
CA GLU A 41 -17.06 44.98 -9.22
C GLU A 41 -16.19 43.96 -9.97
N ILE A 42 -15.44 44.39 -11.00
CA ILE A 42 -14.50 43.52 -11.72
C ILE A 42 -13.39 42.99 -10.80
N ILE A 43 -12.83 43.84 -9.95
CA ILE A 43 -11.80 43.43 -8.97
C ILE A 43 -12.37 42.42 -7.99
N SER A 44 -13.57 42.67 -7.46
CA SER A 44 -14.27 41.77 -6.55
C SER A 44 -14.53 40.40 -7.19
N LEU A 45 -15.06 40.38 -8.42
CA LEU A 45 -15.33 39.16 -9.17
C LEU A 45 -14.05 38.38 -9.49
N ARG A 46 -12.94 39.06 -9.82
CA ARG A 46 -11.63 38.42 -10.02
C ARG A 46 -11.12 37.75 -8.74
N ASN A 47 -11.28 38.40 -7.60
CA ASN A 47 -10.90 37.84 -6.30
C ASN A 47 -11.75 36.61 -5.95
N GLN A 48 -13.07 36.68 -6.20
CA GLN A 48 -13.97 35.53 -6.01
C GLN A 48 -13.59 34.38 -6.94
N LEU A 49 -13.34 34.64 -8.22
CA LEU A 49 -12.92 33.62 -9.19
C LEU A 49 -11.60 32.95 -8.76
N SER A 50 -10.63 33.72 -8.31
CA SER A 50 -9.36 33.21 -7.81
C SER A 50 -9.56 32.30 -6.59
N LYS A 51 -10.39 32.70 -5.63
CA LYS A 51 -10.71 31.90 -4.45
C LYS A 51 -11.41 30.59 -4.82
N THR A 52 -12.46 30.65 -5.65
CA THR A 52 -13.20 29.46 -6.10
C THR A 52 -12.32 28.50 -6.90
N THR A 53 -11.37 29.03 -7.68
CA THR A 53 -10.42 28.20 -8.44
C THR A 53 -9.48 27.44 -7.48
N ALA A 54 -8.95 28.12 -6.46
CA ALA A 54 -8.10 27.49 -5.46
C ALA A 54 -8.86 26.41 -4.65
N GLU A 55 -10.11 26.67 -4.29
CA GLU A 55 -10.98 25.68 -3.64
C GLU A 55 -11.22 24.46 -4.54
N LEU A 56 -11.53 24.68 -5.81
CA LEU A 56 -11.72 23.60 -6.79
C LEU A 56 -10.47 22.72 -6.93
N ASP A 57 -9.29 23.31 -6.97
CA ASP A 57 -8.04 22.56 -7.06
C ASP A 57 -7.75 21.77 -5.77
N SER A 58 -8.07 22.34 -4.60
CA SER A 58 -8.02 21.61 -3.32
C SER A 58 -8.98 20.42 -3.29
N TYR A 59 -10.22 20.59 -3.78
CA TYR A 59 -11.19 19.51 -3.89
C TYR A 59 -10.74 18.41 -4.86
N LYS A 60 -10.14 18.77 -6.00
CA LYS A 60 -9.56 17.79 -6.94
C LYS A 60 -8.44 16.99 -6.30
N GLN A 61 -7.55 17.65 -5.56
CA GLN A 61 -6.46 16.96 -4.85
C GLN A 61 -7.01 16.01 -3.78
N THR A 62 -7.97 16.47 -2.98
CA THR A 62 -8.63 15.64 -1.96
C THR A 62 -9.33 14.43 -2.60
N SER A 63 -10.02 14.63 -3.72
CA SER A 63 -10.67 13.55 -4.48
C SER A 63 -9.66 12.52 -4.98
N LYS A 64 -8.47 12.95 -5.44
CA LYS A 64 -7.39 12.05 -5.85
C LYS A 64 -6.87 11.23 -4.66
N ASN A 65 -6.56 11.89 -3.54
CA ASN A 65 -6.08 11.22 -2.34
C ASN A 65 -7.10 10.19 -1.81
N LEU A 66 -8.40 10.51 -1.85
CA LEU A 66 -9.46 9.58 -1.45
C LEU A 66 -9.54 8.34 -2.35
N LYS A 67 -9.27 8.47 -3.65
CA LYS A 67 -9.20 7.32 -4.56
C LYS A 67 -8.02 6.42 -4.25
N GLU A 68 -6.86 7.00 -3.99
CA GLU A 68 -5.65 6.25 -3.58
C GLU A 68 -5.89 5.53 -2.26
N LEU A 69 -6.44 6.22 -1.25
CA LEU A 69 -6.78 5.63 0.04
C LEU A 69 -7.79 4.47 -0.10
N LYS A 70 -8.78 4.60 -0.99
CA LYS A 70 -9.74 3.52 -1.25
C LYS A 70 -9.05 2.25 -1.76
N ILE A 71 -8.08 2.39 -2.67
CA ILE A 71 -7.32 1.25 -3.19
C ILE A 71 -6.53 0.58 -2.06
N THR A 72 -5.86 1.38 -1.22
CA THR A 72 -5.11 0.86 -0.07
C THR A 72 -6.01 0.11 0.93
N VAL A 73 -7.19 0.67 1.25
CA VAL A 73 -8.15 0.00 2.15
C VAL A 73 -8.63 -1.32 1.56
N GLN A 74 -8.94 -1.36 0.25
CA GLN A 74 -9.35 -2.60 -0.41
C GLN A 74 -8.24 -3.67 -0.36
N GLN A 75 -6.99 -3.29 -0.60
CA GLN A 75 -5.85 -4.21 -0.47
C GLN A 75 -5.69 -4.73 0.97
N MET A 76 -5.89 -3.87 1.96
CA MET A 76 -5.86 -4.29 3.37
C MET A 76 -7.00 -5.25 3.72
N GLU A 77 -8.21 -5.05 3.17
CA GLU A 77 -9.34 -5.97 3.34
C GLU A 77 -9.05 -7.34 2.74
N GLU A 78 -8.52 -7.39 1.51
CA GLU A 78 -8.11 -8.63 0.83
C GLU A 78 -7.03 -9.37 1.63
N ASN A 79 -6.01 -8.65 2.13
CA ASN A 79 -4.96 -9.23 2.97
C ASN A 79 -5.51 -9.78 4.30
N ASN A 80 -6.42 -9.05 4.95
CA ASN A 80 -7.04 -9.50 6.20
C ASN A 80 -7.89 -10.76 5.98
N GLN A 81 -8.59 -10.85 4.86
CA GLN A 81 -9.35 -12.06 4.52
C GLN A 81 -8.40 -13.26 4.36
N LEU A 82 -7.32 -13.10 3.59
CA LEU A 82 -6.31 -14.15 3.40
C LEU A 82 -5.70 -14.61 4.73
N LEU A 83 -5.35 -13.67 5.62
CA LEU A 83 -4.82 -14.00 6.95
C LEU A 83 -5.85 -14.74 7.81
N SER A 84 -7.13 -14.34 7.75
CA SER A 84 -8.21 -15.03 8.47
C SER A 84 -8.39 -16.46 7.98
N GLU A 85 -8.33 -16.69 6.66
CA GLU A 85 -8.39 -18.03 6.06
C GLU A 85 -7.22 -18.89 6.53
N ARG A 86 -5.99 -18.36 6.48
CA ARG A 86 -4.79 -19.05 7.00
C ARG A 86 -4.90 -19.41 8.48
N ILE A 87 -5.33 -18.47 9.32
CA ILE A 87 -5.52 -18.72 10.76
C ILE A 87 -6.56 -19.82 10.97
N THR A 88 -7.68 -19.78 10.25
CA THR A 88 -8.73 -20.78 10.36
C THR A 88 -8.20 -22.17 9.99
N SER A 89 -7.53 -22.29 8.84
CA SER A 89 -6.95 -23.55 8.38
C SER A 89 -5.93 -24.14 9.37
N VAL A 90 -5.08 -23.30 9.97
CA VAL A 90 -4.12 -23.72 11.01
C VAL A 90 -4.82 -24.21 12.27
N MET A 91 -5.91 -23.56 12.67
CA MET A 91 -6.68 -23.90 13.87
C MET A 91 -7.56 -25.14 13.70
N GLU A 92 -7.96 -25.46 12.48
CA GLU A 92 -8.79 -26.62 12.15
C GLU A 92 -8.01 -27.94 12.07
N ILE A 93 -6.67 -27.91 12.06
CA ILE A 93 -5.84 -29.12 12.06
C ILE A 93 -6.15 -29.93 13.33
N PRO A 94 -6.89 -31.06 13.25
CA PRO A 94 -7.59 -31.61 14.40
C PRO A 94 -6.65 -32.10 15.50
N LYS A 95 -5.42 -32.48 15.13
CA LYS A 95 -4.34 -32.96 16.01
C LYS A 95 -2.99 -32.75 15.34
N PHE A 96 -2.41 -31.56 15.46
CA PHE A 96 -1.03 -31.32 15.03
C PHE A 96 -0.08 -32.16 15.90
N LYS A 97 0.34 -33.31 15.39
CA LYS A 97 1.23 -34.25 16.06
C LYS A 97 2.57 -34.25 15.34
N TYR A 98 3.64 -34.23 16.11
CA TYR A 98 4.98 -34.25 15.57
C TYR A 98 5.91 -35.08 16.46
N THR A 99 7.00 -35.55 15.84
CA THR A 99 8.11 -36.23 16.51
C THR A 99 9.39 -35.53 16.12
N ILE A 100 10.18 -35.11 17.11
CA ILE A 100 11.54 -34.61 16.86
C ILE A 100 12.42 -35.83 16.61
N VAL A 101 12.83 -36.01 15.36
CA VAL A 101 13.70 -37.11 14.91
C VAL A 101 15.15 -36.83 15.30
N SER A 102 15.58 -35.58 15.14
CA SER A 102 16.89 -35.11 15.59
C SER A 102 16.81 -33.70 16.14
N ASN A 103 17.50 -33.47 17.26
CA ASN A 103 17.76 -32.15 17.83
C ASN A 103 19.22 -31.70 17.65
N GLN A 104 20.04 -32.51 16.96
CA GLN A 104 21.48 -32.33 16.85
C GLN A 104 21.81 -31.43 15.65
N MET A 105 22.31 -30.22 15.93
CA MET A 105 22.78 -29.26 14.94
C MET A 105 24.33 -29.22 14.85
N ASP A 106 25.03 -30.20 15.43
CA ASP A 106 26.50 -30.27 15.54
C ASP A 106 27.15 -31.19 14.48
N ARG A 107 26.33 -31.86 13.67
CA ARG A 107 26.76 -32.67 12.52
C ARG A 107 25.89 -32.33 11.30
N PRO A 108 26.41 -32.50 10.06
CA PRO A 108 25.57 -32.41 8.86
C PRO A 108 24.33 -33.30 9.04
N PRO A 109 23.11 -32.82 8.73
CA PRO A 109 22.78 -31.61 7.95
C PRO A 109 22.69 -30.27 8.71
N TYR A 110 23.14 -30.19 9.96
CA TYR A 110 23.16 -28.98 10.82
C TYR A 110 21.78 -28.35 11.07
N ASP A 111 20.71 -29.12 10.93
CA ASP A 111 19.34 -28.73 11.22
C ASP A 111 18.68 -29.67 12.24
N ALA A 112 17.65 -29.16 12.92
CA ALA A 112 16.73 -30.03 13.65
C ALA A 112 15.77 -30.69 12.66
N VAL A 113 15.48 -31.96 12.85
CA VAL A 113 14.63 -32.74 11.95
C VAL A 113 13.36 -33.14 12.67
N VAL A 114 12.21 -32.74 12.12
CA VAL A 114 10.89 -32.93 12.70
C VAL A 114 9.99 -33.66 11.72
N TYR A 115 9.46 -34.79 12.13
CA TYR A 115 8.38 -35.50 11.44
C TYR A 115 7.03 -34.96 11.91
N ILE A 116 6.11 -34.70 11.00
CA ILE A 116 4.75 -34.25 11.28
C ILE A 116 3.77 -35.27 10.70
N ASP A 117 2.86 -35.74 11.56
CA ASP A 117 1.89 -36.80 11.23
C ASP A 117 0.70 -36.24 10.46
N ASN A 118 0.15 -37.04 9.53
CA ASN A 118 -1.02 -36.73 8.68
C ASN A 118 -0.88 -35.48 7.78
N VAL A 119 0.34 -35.09 7.41
CA VAL A 119 0.55 -34.05 6.39
C VAL A 119 0.10 -34.61 5.03
N PRO A 120 -0.83 -33.95 4.31
CA PRO A 120 -1.24 -34.39 2.97
C PRO A 120 -0.10 -34.33 1.95
N ASP A 121 -0.17 -35.15 0.90
CA ASP A 121 0.82 -35.12 -0.19
C ASP A 121 0.64 -33.92 -1.13
N GLU A 122 -0.58 -33.37 -1.21
CA GLU A 122 -0.89 -32.23 -2.07
C GLU A 122 -0.25 -30.95 -1.51
N PHE A 123 0.63 -30.32 -2.29
CA PHE A 123 1.37 -29.11 -1.88
C PHE A 123 0.48 -28.04 -1.23
N LYS A 124 -0.66 -27.71 -1.84
CA LYS A 124 -1.56 -26.66 -1.32
C LYS A 124 -2.15 -27.00 0.05
N GLU A 125 -2.32 -28.28 0.35
CA GLU A 125 -2.87 -28.75 1.62
C GLU A 125 -1.80 -28.86 2.71
N GLN A 126 -0.52 -28.77 2.35
CA GLN A 126 0.61 -28.77 3.29
C GLN A 126 0.87 -27.40 3.93
N GLU A 127 0.51 -26.30 3.25
CA GLU A 127 0.76 -24.93 3.77
C GLU A 127 0.23 -24.74 5.20
N PRO A 128 -1.02 -25.13 5.56
CA PRO A 128 -1.48 -25.03 6.94
C PRO A 128 -0.62 -25.79 7.96
N TYR A 129 -0.09 -26.96 7.60
CA TYR A 129 0.81 -27.73 8.47
C TYR A 129 2.16 -27.03 8.64
N LEU A 130 2.70 -26.45 7.57
CA LEU A 130 3.92 -25.68 7.61
C LEU A 130 3.77 -24.43 8.48
N LEU A 131 2.67 -23.68 8.32
CA LEU A 131 2.37 -22.50 9.15
C LEU A 131 2.21 -22.89 10.62
N ARG A 132 1.55 -24.02 10.90
CA ARG A 132 1.41 -24.54 12.26
C ARG A 132 2.76 -24.94 12.86
N ALA A 133 3.62 -25.60 12.06
CA ALA A 133 4.97 -25.95 12.46
C ALA A 133 5.83 -24.72 12.74
N ALA A 134 5.73 -23.69 11.89
CA ALA A 134 6.42 -22.42 12.09
C ALA A 134 6.05 -21.75 13.42
N ILE A 135 4.78 -21.82 13.84
CA ILE A 135 4.36 -21.33 15.16
C ILE A 135 5.00 -22.15 16.28
N GLU A 136 4.93 -23.48 16.21
CA GLU A 136 5.44 -24.40 17.23
C GLU A 136 6.97 -24.30 17.41
N PHE A 137 7.69 -24.16 16.29
CA PHE A 137 9.15 -24.10 16.24
C PHE A 137 9.70 -22.68 16.06
N SER A 138 8.87 -21.66 16.32
CA SER A 138 9.24 -20.24 16.17
C SER A 138 10.36 -19.78 17.09
N SER A 139 10.67 -20.53 18.16
CA SER A 139 11.72 -20.18 19.13
C SER A 139 13.12 -20.24 18.52
N GLU A 140 14.02 -19.37 18.96
CA GLU A 140 15.44 -19.29 18.54
C GLU A 140 16.28 -20.51 18.95
N LYS A 141 15.69 -21.50 19.62
CA LYS A 141 16.39 -22.72 20.06
C LYS A 141 17.03 -23.48 18.90
N TYR A 142 16.43 -23.42 17.71
CA TYR A 142 16.89 -24.09 16.52
C TYR A 142 17.23 -23.05 15.45
N SER A 143 18.47 -23.06 14.96
CA SER A 143 18.92 -22.18 13.88
C SER A 143 18.29 -22.59 12.55
N ALA A 144 18.11 -23.89 12.33
CA ALA A 144 17.39 -24.43 11.19
C ALA A 144 16.52 -25.62 11.61
N VAL A 145 15.37 -25.78 11.00
CA VAL A 145 14.45 -26.91 11.20
C VAL A 145 13.95 -27.39 9.85
N SER A 146 14.08 -28.68 9.56
CA SER A 146 13.44 -29.32 8.42
C SER A 146 12.21 -30.10 8.86
N PHE A 147 11.11 -29.94 8.12
CA PHE A 147 9.82 -30.57 8.36
C PHE A 147 9.55 -31.66 7.33
N TRP A 148 9.21 -32.84 7.83
CA TRP A 148 9.06 -34.06 7.04
C TRP A 148 7.68 -34.69 7.24
N ASN A 149 7.09 -35.22 6.17
CA ASN A 149 5.83 -35.95 6.20
C ASN A 149 5.99 -37.48 6.24
N ASP A 150 7.23 -37.98 6.12
CA ASP A 150 7.58 -39.40 6.28
C ASP A 150 8.67 -39.58 7.34
N TYR A 151 8.37 -40.38 8.36
CA TYR A 151 9.27 -40.60 9.49
C TYR A 151 10.51 -41.40 9.09
N SER A 152 10.35 -42.44 8.26
CA SER A 152 11.45 -43.32 7.85
C SER A 152 12.45 -42.56 6.98
N LEU A 153 11.97 -41.69 6.09
CA LEU A 153 12.84 -40.83 5.31
C LEU A 153 13.52 -39.78 6.21
N ALA A 154 12.80 -39.14 7.13
CA ALA A 154 13.43 -38.24 8.09
C ALA A 154 14.56 -38.91 8.90
N GLU A 155 14.40 -40.17 9.30
CA GLU A 155 15.42 -40.95 9.99
C GLU A 155 16.63 -41.25 9.10
N GLN A 156 16.41 -41.70 7.85
CA GLN A 156 17.49 -41.92 6.87
C GLN A 156 18.30 -40.66 6.59
N TYR A 157 17.63 -39.50 6.54
CA TYR A 157 18.27 -38.20 6.38
C TYR A 157 19.23 -37.90 7.55
N VAL A 158 18.75 -38.09 8.79
CA VAL A 158 19.53 -37.88 10.01
C VAL A 158 20.70 -38.87 10.13
N GLU A 159 20.50 -40.12 9.72
CA GLU A 159 21.53 -41.15 9.75
C GLU A 159 22.52 -41.04 8.59
N SER A 160 22.23 -40.18 7.61
CA SER A 160 22.99 -40.09 6.35
C SER A 160 23.09 -41.43 5.63
N SER A 161 22.03 -42.24 5.69
CA SER A 161 21.97 -43.60 5.18
C SER A 161 21.36 -43.68 3.77
N PHE A 162 21.58 -42.66 2.95
CA PHE A 162 21.15 -42.62 1.54
C PHE A 162 22.16 -43.32 0.63
N SER A 163 21.71 -43.71 -0.58
CA SER A 163 22.56 -44.43 -1.53
C SER A 163 23.77 -43.60 -1.96
N ASP A 164 24.95 -44.23 -2.09
CA ASP A 164 26.18 -43.56 -2.54
C ASP A 164 26.04 -42.95 -3.96
N GLU A 165 25.08 -43.44 -4.76
CA GLU A 165 24.82 -42.96 -6.12
C GLU A 165 24.03 -41.64 -6.15
N ASP A 166 23.18 -41.39 -5.15
CA ASP A 166 22.30 -40.22 -5.12
C ASP A 166 22.95 -39.01 -4.42
N GLY A 167 23.76 -39.24 -3.38
CA GLY A 167 24.28 -38.18 -2.52
C GLY A 167 23.17 -37.30 -1.90
N LEU A 168 23.55 -36.25 -1.16
CA LEU A 168 22.57 -35.38 -0.50
C LEU A 168 21.72 -34.56 -1.49
N ASN A 169 22.22 -34.27 -2.70
CA ASN A 169 21.50 -33.42 -3.66
C ASN A 169 20.65 -34.23 -4.65
N GLY A 170 20.78 -35.56 -4.69
CA GLY A 170 20.09 -36.44 -5.63
C GLY A 170 19.14 -37.44 -4.96
N TRP A 171 19.06 -37.46 -3.64
CA TRP A 171 18.26 -38.45 -2.92
C TRP A 171 16.76 -38.17 -3.05
N SER A 172 16.01 -39.17 -3.54
CA SER A 172 14.55 -39.11 -3.73
C SER A 172 13.77 -38.94 -2.44
N GLY A 173 14.37 -39.27 -1.28
CA GLY A 173 13.74 -39.08 0.01
C GLY A 173 13.40 -37.62 0.32
N PHE A 174 14.07 -36.65 -0.32
CA PHE A 174 13.79 -35.22 -0.12
C PHE A 174 12.39 -34.79 -0.55
N ASP A 175 11.69 -35.58 -1.36
CA ASP A 175 10.30 -35.30 -1.70
C ASP A 175 9.37 -35.39 -0.48
N ALA A 176 9.81 -36.06 0.60
CA ALA A 176 9.11 -36.09 1.88
C ALA A 176 9.38 -34.85 2.77
N ARG A 177 10.36 -34.01 2.42
CA ARG A 177 10.61 -32.74 3.10
C ARG A 177 9.70 -31.68 2.49
N PHE A 178 8.63 -31.36 3.19
CA PHE A 178 7.65 -30.39 2.68
C PHE A 178 7.95 -28.95 3.11
N GLY A 179 8.77 -28.71 4.11
CA GLY A 179 9.16 -27.36 4.47
C GLY A 179 10.38 -27.25 5.34
N SER A 180 10.87 -26.03 5.49
CA SER A 180 11.95 -25.70 6.41
C SER A 180 11.79 -24.31 6.99
N LEU A 181 12.44 -24.11 8.12
CA LEU A 181 12.52 -22.85 8.82
C LEU A 181 14.00 -22.57 9.06
N ASP A 182 14.44 -21.39 8.65
CA ASP A 182 15.79 -20.89 8.85
C ASP A 182 15.73 -19.64 9.73
N ASN A 183 16.17 -19.79 10.97
CA ASN A 183 16.34 -18.70 11.95
C ASN A 183 17.81 -18.23 12.02
N SER A 184 18.73 -18.79 11.22
CA SER A 184 20.16 -18.48 11.30
C SER A 184 20.52 -17.13 10.68
N LEU A 185 19.65 -16.64 9.79
CA LEU A 185 19.80 -15.36 9.10
C LEU A 185 19.23 -14.23 9.95
N ASP A 186 19.74 -13.01 9.72
CA ASP A 186 19.16 -11.76 10.26
C ASP A 186 17.68 -11.61 9.84
N GLU A 187 17.31 -12.21 8.70
CA GLU A 187 15.96 -12.31 8.19
C GLU A 187 15.53 -13.79 8.16
N PRO A 188 14.76 -14.24 9.17
CA PRO A 188 14.28 -15.61 9.22
C PRO A 188 13.43 -15.95 7.99
N LYS A 189 13.56 -17.18 7.49
CA LYS A 189 12.82 -17.66 6.31
C LYS A 189 11.99 -18.88 6.63
N LEU A 190 10.78 -18.90 6.08
CA LEU A 190 9.93 -20.08 6.02
C LEU A 190 9.86 -20.52 4.56
N ILE A 191 10.20 -21.77 4.28
CA ILE A 191 10.27 -22.31 2.91
C ILE A 191 9.31 -23.49 2.80
N HIS A 192 8.51 -23.50 1.74
CA HIS A 192 7.65 -24.62 1.35
C HIS A 192 8.23 -25.27 0.10
N TYR A 193 8.55 -26.56 0.18
CA TYR A 193 9.14 -27.30 -0.94
C TYR A 193 8.06 -27.96 -1.79
N TYR A 194 8.14 -27.78 -3.11
CA TYR A 194 7.36 -28.53 -4.10
C TYR A 194 8.02 -29.87 -4.42
N SER A 195 9.34 -29.88 -4.43
CA SER A 195 10.17 -31.04 -4.69
C SER A 195 11.54 -30.83 -4.05
N ARG A 196 12.42 -31.82 -4.16
CA ARG A 196 13.81 -31.71 -3.69
C ARG A 196 14.52 -30.40 -4.10
N ASP A 197 14.33 -29.96 -5.34
CA ASP A 197 15.09 -28.87 -5.96
C ASP A 197 14.26 -27.57 -6.12
N ASP A 198 13.00 -27.56 -5.67
CA ASP A 198 12.08 -26.44 -5.85
C ASP A 198 11.36 -26.09 -4.55
N GLY A 199 11.49 -24.83 -4.13
CA GLY A 199 10.85 -24.32 -2.93
C GLY A 199 10.60 -22.82 -2.99
N VAL A 200 9.56 -22.39 -2.29
CA VAL A 200 9.10 -20.99 -2.26
C VAL A 200 9.13 -20.43 -0.85
N ILE A 201 9.48 -19.15 -0.74
CA ILE A 201 9.43 -18.44 0.54
C ILE A 201 7.97 -18.13 0.87
N VAL A 202 7.56 -18.52 2.06
CA VAL A 202 6.22 -18.28 2.58
C VAL A 202 6.23 -17.00 3.41
N ASP A 203 5.48 -16.01 2.95
CA ASP A 203 5.23 -14.79 3.71
C ASP A 203 4.28 -15.08 4.88
N PHE A 204 4.85 -15.08 6.09
CA PHE A 204 4.11 -15.32 7.33
C PHE A 204 4.80 -14.74 8.57
N GLY A 205 4.18 -13.77 9.25
CA GLY A 205 4.61 -13.28 10.55
C GLY A 205 6.04 -12.71 10.54
N LYS A 206 6.95 -13.27 11.35
CA LYS A 206 8.35 -12.84 11.38
C LYS A 206 9.18 -13.31 10.17
N TYR A 207 8.59 -14.15 9.31
CA TYR A 207 9.21 -14.70 8.11
C TYR A 207 8.84 -13.91 6.84
N THR A 208 8.08 -12.81 6.99
CA THR A 208 7.80 -11.87 5.91
C THR A 208 9.09 -11.19 5.44
N PRO A 209 9.46 -11.29 4.16
CA PRO A 209 10.62 -10.59 3.62
C PRO A 209 10.51 -9.07 3.87
N LEU A 210 11.59 -8.45 4.33
CA LEU A 210 11.66 -7.00 4.43
C LEU A 210 11.93 -6.43 3.02
N GLU A 211 11.03 -5.59 2.51
CA GLU A 211 11.21 -4.84 1.26
C GLU A 211 12.16 -3.64 1.41
#